data_AF-A0A3M2Z9S8-F1
#
_entry.id   AF-A0A3M2Z9S8-F1
#
_cell.length_a   1.000
_cell.length_b   1.000
_cell.length_c   1.000
_cell.angle_alpha   90.00
_cell.angle_beta   90.00
_cell.angle_gamma   90.00
#
_symmetry.space_group_name_H-M   'P 1'
#
loop_
_entity.id
_entity.type
_entity.pdbx_description
1 polymer ?
#
loop_
_entity_poly.entity_id
_entity_poly.type
_entity_poly.pdbx_seq_one_letter_code
_entity_poly.pdbx_strand_id
1 'polypeptide(L)' 'SNEYGFYANVNPMVDHPRWTQARERRLPSGLFSPNLRETKMFNGYEEEVGSLYAGMNLRKDY' A
#
# COMPACT_ATOMS: atom_id res chain seq x y z
N SER A 1 7.68 0.12 -17.99
CA SER A 1 8.00 -0.83 -16.90
C SER A 1 8.42 -0.11 -15.61
N ASN A 2 7.85 1.07 -15.28
CA ASN A 2 8.32 1.94 -14.17
C ASN A 2 7.28 2.07 -13.03
N GLU A 3 6.37 1.11 -12.93
CA GLU A 3 5.17 1.20 -12.08
C GLU A 3 5.26 0.34 -10.83
N TYR A 4 6.19 -0.63 -10.83
CA TYR A 4 6.40 -1.59 -9.77
C TYR A 4 7.90 -1.75 -9.58
N GLY A 5 8.39 -1.46 -8.38
CA GLY A 5 9.74 -1.81 -7.95
C GLY A 5 9.78 -3.17 -7.28
N PHE A 6 10.98 -3.50 -6.81
CA PHE A 6 11.30 -4.85 -6.37
C PHE A 6 10.61 -5.24 -5.06
N TYR A 7 10.57 -4.34 -4.07
CA TYR A 7 10.04 -4.68 -2.74
C TYR A 7 8.52 -4.65 -2.70
N ALA A 8 7.88 -3.74 -3.45
CA ALA A 8 6.42 -3.63 -3.59
C ALA A 8 5.65 -3.70 -2.24
N ASN A 9 6.26 -3.23 -1.14
CA ASN A 9 5.64 -3.22 0.18
C ASN A 9 4.44 -2.27 0.19
N VAL A 10 3.32 -2.74 0.74
CA VAL A 10 2.09 -1.92 0.83
C VAL A 10 2.36 -0.68 1.67
N ASN A 11 2.27 0.49 1.03
CA ASN A 11 2.59 1.77 1.67
C ASN A 11 1.56 2.84 1.24
N PRO A 12 0.66 3.29 2.14
CA PRO A 12 -0.33 4.32 1.82
C PRO A 12 0.28 5.71 1.56
N MET A 13 1.56 5.93 1.90
CA MET A 13 2.26 7.21 1.74
C MET A 13 3.03 7.32 0.42
N VAL A 14 2.96 6.29 -0.42
CA VAL A 14 3.61 6.21 -1.73
C VAL A 14 2.55 5.85 -2.76
N ASP A 15 2.14 6.86 -3.53
CA ASP A 15 1.15 6.68 -4.57
C ASP A 15 1.75 6.01 -5.81
N HIS A 16 0.92 5.24 -6.50
CA HIS A 16 1.25 4.74 -7.82
C HIS A 16 1.18 5.89 -8.84
N PRO A 17 1.97 5.89 -9.94
CA PRO A 17 1.94 6.98 -10.93
C PRO A 17 0.55 7.31 -11.51
N ARG A 18 -0.38 6.36 -11.46
CA ARG A 18 -1.73 6.48 -12.04
C ARG A 18 -2.86 6.56 -11.02
N TRP A 19 -2.62 6.25 -9.74
CA TRP A 19 -3.67 6.25 -8.71
C TRP A 19 -3.10 6.34 -7.31
N THR A 20 -3.91 6.84 -6.37
CA THR A 20 -3.52 6.87 -4.96
C THR A 20 -3.59 5.48 -4.32
N GLN A 21 -2.63 5.16 -3.45
CA GLN A 21 -2.62 3.94 -2.63
C GLN A 21 -3.19 4.17 -1.22
N ALA A 22 -3.60 5.40 -0.88
CA ALA A 22 -4.10 5.73 0.46
C ALA A 22 -5.40 4.98 0.84
N ARG A 23 -6.17 4.51 -0.16
CA ARG A 23 -7.44 3.82 0.05
C ARG A 23 -7.54 2.56 -0.81
N GLU A 24 -8.19 1.56 -0.27
CA GLU A 24 -8.47 0.29 -0.92
C GLU A 24 -9.97 -0.02 -0.94
N ARG A 25 -10.40 -0.82 -1.92
CA ARG A 25 -11.77 -1.35 -1.98
C ARG A 25 -11.79 -2.76 -1.42
N ARG A 26 -12.33 -2.92 -0.22
CA ARG A 26 -12.53 -4.23 0.40
C ARG A 26 -13.65 -4.97 -0.32
N LEU A 27 -13.38 -6.22 -0.71
CA LEU A 27 -14.39 -7.09 -1.32
C LEU A 27 -15.07 -7.96 -0.25
N PRO A 28 -16.36 -8.29 -0.41
CA PRO A 28 -17.26 -7.83 -1.47
C PRO A 28 -17.66 -6.36 -1.28
N SER A 29 -17.91 -5.68 -2.40
CA SER A 29 -18.31 -4.29 -2.46
C SER A 29 -19.57 -4.19 -3.31
N GLY A 30 -20.60 -3.48 -2.85
CA GLY A 30 -21.84 -3.29 -3.61
C GLY A 30 -21.64 -2.37 -4.82
N LEU A 31 -22.49 -2.52 -5.84
CA LEU A 31 -22.49 -1.65 -7.03
C LEU A 31 -22.72 -0.17 -6.70
N PHE A 32 -23.54 0.12 -5.68
CA PHE A 32 -23.90 1.48 -5.26
C PHE A 32 -23.31 1.89 -3.91
N SER A 33 -22.66 0.95 -3.21
CA SER A 33 -22.04 1.19 -1.91
C SER A 33 -20.62 0.63 -1.92
N PRO A 34 -19.64 1.39 -2.43
CA PRO A 34 -18.26 0.95 -2.45
C PRO A 34 -17.71 0.82 -1.03
N ASN A 35 -17.24 -0.37 -0.66
CA ASN A 35 -16.62 -0.63 0.65
C ASN A 35 -15.17 -0.14 0.63
N LEU A 36 -15.00 1.18 0.69
CA LEU A 36 -13.70 1.85 0.71
C LEU A 36 -13.17 1.92 2.14
N ARG A 37 -11.90 1.56 2.33
CA ARG A 37 -11.19 1.64 3.61
C ARG A 37 -9.81 2.24 3.39
N GLU A 38 -9.23 2.80 4.46
CA GLU A 38 -7.85 3.28 4.42
C GLU A 38 -6.89 2.10 4.36
N THR A 39 -5.92 2.18 3.45
CA THR A 39 -4.87 1.18 3.29
C THR A 39 -3.93 1.26 4.48
N LYS A 40 -3.65 0.13 5.12
CA LYS A 40 -2.72 0.06 6.25
C LYS A 40 -1.28 -0.13 5.76
N MET A 41 -0.33 0.45 6.48
CA MET A 41 1.09 0.22 6.25
C MET A 41 1.42 -1.27 6.38
N PHE A 42 2.22 -1.81 5.46
CA PHE A 42 2.49 -3.25 5.34
C PHE A 42 1.23 -4.12 5.36
N ASN A 43 0.11 -3.59 4.86
CA ASN A 43 -1.20 -4.23 4.90
C ASN A 43 -1.69 -4.57 6.33
N GLY A 44 -1.19 -3.85 7.34
CA GLY A 44 -1.52 -4.04 8.75
C GLY A 44 -0.55 -4.93 9.52
N TYR A 45 0.52 -5.43 8.89
CA TYR A 45 1.54 -6.28 9.52
C TYR A 45 2.81 -5.52 9.92
N GLU A 46 2.68 -4.24 10.22
CA GLU A 46 3.82 -3.38 10.51
C GLU A 46 4.62 -3.86 11.72
N GLU A 47 3.97 -4.40 12.75
CA GLU A 47 4.63 -4.90 13.96
C GLU A 47 5.48 -6.15 13.66
N GLU A 48 5.04 -6.98 12.73
CA GLU A 48 5.69 -8.24 12.39
C GLU A 48 6.82 -8.07 11.36
N VAL A 49 6.63 -7.20 10.36
CA VAL A 49 7.60 -7.06 9.25
C VAL A 49 8.30 -5.71 9.18
N GLY A 50 7.82 -4.69 9.90
CA GLY A 50 8.38 -3.34 9.82
C GLY A 50 9.85 -3.26 10.22
N SER A 51 10.28 -4.11 11.16
CA SER A 51 11.67 -4.19 11.59
C SER A 51 12.64 -4.62 10.49
N LEU A 52 12.20 -5.43 9.53
CA LEU A 52 13.03 -5.91 8.41
C LEU A 52 13.44 -4.79 7.45
N TYR A 53 12.67 -3.70 7.44
CA TYR A 53 12.85 -2.56 6.55
C TYR A 53 13.21 -1.27 7.30
N ALA A 54 13.49 -1.36 8.60
CA ALA A 54 13.84 -0.21 9.42
C ALA A 54 15.09 0.51 8.88
N GLY A 55 14.99 1.82 8.67
CA GLY A 55 16.08 2.65 8.15
C GLY A 55 16.26 2.62 6.62
N MET A 56 15.47 1.83 5.89
CA MET A 56 15.46 1.86 4.43
C MET A 56 14.60 3.01 3.89
N ASN A 57 14.98 3.56 2.74
CA ASN A 57 14.16 4.54 2.05
C ASN A 57 13.12 3.83 1.17
N LEU A 58 11.97 3.50 1.76
CA LEU A 58 10.85 2.83 1.10
C LEU A 58 10.23 3.64 -0.06
N ARG A 59 10.63 4.92 -0.24
CA ARG A 59 10.28 5.77 -1.39
C ARG A 59 11.26 5.65 -2.57
N LYS A 60 12.36 4.93 -2.43
CA LYS A 60 13.32 4.75 -3.53
C LYS A 60 13.19 3.36 -4.17
N ASP A 61 12.74 2.39 -3.37
CA ASP A 61 12.74 0.98 -3.75
C ASP A 61 11.31 0.38 -3.92
N TYR A 62 10.30 1.23 -4.16
CA TYR A 62 8.88 0.84 -4.38
C TYR A 62 8.55 0.44 -5.81
#